data_AF-A0A1Q4V0Y8-F1
#
_entry.id   AF-A0A1Q4V0Y8-F1
#
_cell.length_a   1.000
_cell.length_b   1.000
_cell.length_c   1.000
_cell.angle_alpha   90.00
_cell.angle_beta   90.00
_cell.angle_gamma   90.00
#
_symmetry.space_group_name_H-M   'P 1'
#
loop_
_entity.id
_entity.type
_entity.pdbx_description
1 polymer ?
#
loop_
_entity_poly.entity_id
_entity_poly.type
_entity_poly.pdbx_seq_one_letter_code
_entity_poly.pdbx_strand_id
1 'polypeptide(L)'
;MTTPESLTPEAVSAILRDPSSPLYPTQITVYCDECGTEFTADYMVTTDQTSSERLEAARAHMRTQGWQCDRTGDHCPQDKAAPNPQPADCARCQQPFDSTDTRFDGRAQHRDTQWCRRCTDNCHDTTDAFHICAICR
;
A
#
# COMPACT_ATOMS: atom_id res chain seq x y z
N MET A 1 -6.10 -16.16 24.70
CA MET A 1 -5.69 -14.92 24.02
C MET A 1 -6.58 -13.82 24.57
N THR A 2 -6.07 -13.02 25.49
CA THR A 2 -6.82 -11.95 26.15
C THR A 2 -6.83 -10.76 25.20
N THR A 3 -8.00 -10.36 24.72
CA THR A 3 -8.16 -9.11 23.97
C THR A 3 -7.67 -7.96 24.86
N PRO A 4 -6.74 -7.11 24.42
CA PRO A 4 -6.34 -5.95 25.20
C PRO A 4 -7.56 -5.02 25.31
N GLU A 5 -8.07 -4.89 26.53
CA GLU A 5 -9.14 -3.94 26.85
C GLU A 5 -8.61 -2.52 26.56
N SER A 6 -9.35 -1.74 25.79
CA SER A 6 -8.97 -0.36 25.50
C SER A 6 -9.10 0.46 26.79
N LEU A 7 -7.99 1.05 27.24
CA LEU A 7 -7.98 1.89 28.44
C LEU A 7 -8.79 3.18 28.21
N THR A 8 -9.63 3.56 29.17
CA THR A 8 -10.32 4.85 29.11
C THR A 8 -9.36 6.01 29.38
N PRO A 9 -9.65 7.24 28.93
CA PRO A 9 -8.82 8.42 29.22
C PRO A 9 -8.57 8.64 30.73
N GLU A 10 -9.53 8.30 31.58
CA GLU A 10 -9.41 8.37 33.03
C GLU A 10 -8.45 7.30 33.56
N ALA A 11 -8.52 6.07 33.04
CA ALA A 11 -7.60 5.00 33.41
C ALA A 11 -6.16 5.34 32.98
N VAL A 12 -5.97 5.88 31.77
CA VAL A 12 -4.67 6.35 31.29
C VAL A 12 -4.15 7.48 32.19
N SER A 13 -5.00 8.46 32.52
CA SER A 13 -4.62 9.56 33.42
C SER A 13 -4.25 9.08 34.82
N ALA A 14 -4.94 8.07 35.36
CA ALA A 14 -4.62 7.47 36.65
C ALA A 14 -3.26 6.76 36.61
N ILE A 15 -2.98 6.01 35.55
CA ILE A 15 -1.71 5.33 35.34
C ILE A 15 -0.56 6.34 35.22
N LEU A 16 -0.72 7.41 34.44
CA LEU A 16 0.31 8.44 34.26
C LEU A 16 0.62 9.22 35.55
N ARG A 17 -0.31 9.24 36.51
CA ARG A 17 -0.15 9.90 37.81
C ARG A 17 0.40 8.97 38.89
N ASP A 18 0.41 7.66 38.65
CA ASP A 18 0.98 6.69 39.58
C ASP A 18 2.48 6.55 39.34
N PRO A 19 3.34 7.05 40.24
CA PRO A 19 4.80 6.95 40.10
C PRO A 19 5.31 5.51 40.21
N SER A 20 4.48 4.56 40.66
CA SER A 20 4.83 3.15 40.79
C SER A 20 4.40 2.32 39.58
N SER A 21 3.68 2.92 38.62
CA SER A 21 3.22 2.20 37.44
C SER A 21 4.41 1.83 36.53
N PRO A 22 4.52 0.57 36.11
CA PRO A 22 5.52 0.16 35.12
C PRO A 22 5.15 0.59 33.69
N LEU A 23 3.92 1.08 33.47
CA LEU A 23 3.40 1.47 32.16
C LEU A 23 3.72 2.93 31.85
N TYR A 24 4.22 3.17 30.65
CA TYR A 24 4.45 4.51 30.11
C TYR A 24 3.98 4.58 28.64
N PRO A 25 3.57 5.77 28.17
CA PRO A 25 3.14 5.95 26.80
C PRO A 25 4.36 5.91 25.87
N THR A 26 4.23 5.20 24.75
CA THR A 26 5.19 5.18 23.66
C THR A 26 4.45 5.32 22.35
N GLN A 27 4.89 6.26 21.52
CA GLN A 27 4.43 6.39 20.15
C GLN A 27 5.09 5.32 19.29
N ILE A 28 4.29 4.60 18.51
CA ILE A 28 4.77 3.61 17.55
C ILE A 28 4.21 3.99 16.17
N THR A 29 5.12 4.09 15.20
CA THR A 29 4.81 4.28 13.78
C THR A 29 5.11 3.01 13.02
N VAL A 30 4.13 2.51 12.28
CA VAL A 30 4.27 1.36 11.37
C VAL A 30 4.01 1.86 9.95
N TYR A 31 4.83 1.40 9.02
CA TYR A 31 4.74 1.73 7.60
C TYR A 31 4.12 0.56 6.85
N CYS A 32 3.32 0.85 5.85
CA CYS A 32 2.91 -0.15 4.90
C CYS A 32 4.10 -0.57 4.03
N ASP A 33 4.36 -1.87 3.95
CA ASP A 33 5.48 -2.42 3.18
C ASP A 33 5.32 -2.25 1.65
N GLU A 34 4.10 -1.99 1.16
CA GLU A 34 3.81 -1.84 -0.27
C GLU A 34 3.81 -0.36 -0.70
N CYS A 35 2.99 0.48 -0.07
CA CYS A 35 2.80 1.87 -0.49
C CYS A 35 3.47 2.91 0.42
N GLY A 36 4.03 2.50 1.56
CA GLY A 36 4.64 3.41 2.54
C GLY A 36 3.65 4.21 3.39
N THR A 37 2.34 3.94 3.30
CA THR A 37 1.32 4.58 4.15
C THR A 37 1.67 4.41 5.63
N GLU A 38 1.55 5.49 6.40
CA GLU A 38 1.90 5.52 7.81
C GLU A 38 0.70 5.25 8.72
N PHE A 39 0.91 4.46 9.77
CA PHE A 39 0.02 4.33 10.91
C PHE A 39 0.77 4.70 12.18
N THR A 40 0.37 5.79 12.84
CA THR A 40 0.98 6.25 14.10
C THR A 40 -0.06 6.29 15.20
N ALA A 41 0.26 5.69 16.35
CA ALA A 41 -0.58 5.73 17.55
C ALA A 41 0.26 5.60 18.82
N ASP A 42 -0.34 6.00 19.95
CA ASP A 42 0.26 5.87 21.28
C ASP A 42 -0.19 4.57 21.95
N TYR A 43 0.76 3.88 22.58
CA TYR A 43 0.55 2.62 23.27
C TYR A 43 1.11 2.69 24.68
N MET A 44 0.39 2.12 25.65
CA MET A 44 0.90 1.91 26.99
C MET A 44 1.75 0.65 27.00
N VAL A 45 3.04 0.80 27.28
CA VAL A 45 4.02 -0.29 27.26
C VAL A 45 4.78 -0.33 28.58
N THR A 46 5.36 -1.48 28.91
CA THR A 46 6.26 -1.64 30.06
C THR A 46 7.73 -1.64 29.63
N THR A 47 8.65 -1.45 30.58
CA THR A 47 10.09 -1.41 30.29
C THR A 47 10.67 -2.77 29.91
N ASP A 48 10.05 -3.85 30.39
CA ASP A 48 10.43 -5.24 30.14
C ASP A 48 9.93 -5.76 28.77
N GLN A 49 8.97 -5.09 28.13
CA GLN A 49 8.56 -5.42 26.78
C GLN A 49 9.67 -5.17 25.77
N THR A 50 9.96 -6.20 24.98
CA THR A 50 10.84 -6.15 23.81
C THR A 50 10.23 -5.32 22.69
N SER A 51 11.05 -4.89 21.73
CA SER A 51 10.56 -4.18 20.53
C SER A 51 9.51 -4.99 19.76
N SER A 52 9.68 -6.30 19.65
CA SER A 52 8.73 -7.19 18.97
C SER A 52 7.38 -7.27 19.68
N GLU A 53 7.36 -7.29 21.01
CA GLU A 53 6.11 -7.29 21.78
C GLU A 53 5.37 -5.96 21.65
N ARG A 54 6.10 -4.84 21.63
CA ARG A 54 5.53 -3.51 21.38
C ARG A 54 4.96 -3.41 19.96
N LEU A 55 5.68 -3.94 18.97
CA LEU A 55 5.20 -4.02 17.59
C LEU A 55 3.95 -4.89 17.48
N GLU A 56 3.89 -6.03 18.15
CA GLU A 56 2.69 -6.87 18.13
C GLU A 56 1.48 -6.22 18.82
N ALA A 57 1.70 -5.39 19.86
CA ALA A 57 0.63 -4.56 20.42
C ALA A 57 0.08 -3.57 19.37
N ALA A 58 0.96 -2.92 18.60
CA ALA A 58 0.55 -2.06 17.50
C ALA A 58 -0.19 -2.83 16.40
N ARG A 59 0.35 -3.97 15.95
CA ARG A 59 -0.29 -4.84 14.95
C ARG A 59 -1.65 -5.37 15.40
N ALA A 60 -1.82 -5.70 16.68
CA ALA A 60 -3.10 -6.12 17.22
C ALA A 60 -4.17 -5.03 17.08
N HIS A 61 -3.80 -3.77 17.35
CA HIS A 61 -4.69 -2.62 17.13
C HIS A 61 -4.91 -2.34 15.65
N MET A 62 -3.88 -2.32 14.83
CA MET A 62 -3.99 -2.07 13.38
C MET A 62 -4.92 -3.06 12.69
N ARG A 63 -4.92 -4.34 13.08
CA ARG A 63 -5.85 -5.36 12.56
C ARG A 63 -7.31 -5.00 12.81
N THR A 64 -7.65 -4.33 13.91
CA THR A 64 -9.03 -3.86 14.15
C THR A 64 -9.42 -2.69 13.25
N GLN A 65 -8.43 -1.97 12.73
CA GLN A 65 -8.58 -0.87 11.76
C GLN A 65 -8.50 -1.37 10.30
N GLY A 66 -8.50 -2.69 10.07
CA GLY A 66 -8.51 -3.29 8.73
C GLY A 66 -7.14 -3.48 8.08
N TRP A 67 -6.04 -3.22 8.79
CA TRP A 67 -4.70 -3.57 8.32
C TRP A 67 -4.49 -5.09 8.33
N GLN A 68 -3.72 -5.58 7.36
CA GLN A 68 -3.22 -6.94 7.39
C GLN A 68 -1.79 -6.94 7.94
N CYS A 69 -1.64 -7.42 9.16
CA CYS A 69 -0.34 -7.53 9.84
C CYS A 69 -0.05 -9.00 10.11
N ASP A 70 0.90 -9.60 9.41
CA ASP A 70 1.31 -10.98 9.62
C ASP A 70 2.82 -11.19 9.40
N ARG A 71 3.25 -12.43 9.11
CA ARG A 71 4.68 -12.73 8.91
C ARG A 71 5.20 -12.23 7.57
N THR A 72 4.33 -11.96 6.59
CA THR A 72 4.72 -11.48 5.27
C THR A 72 4.90 -9.98 5.21
N GLY A 73 4.34 -9.24 6.18
CA GLY A 73 4.45 -7.79 6.25
C GLY A 73 3.26 -7.12 6.93
N ASP A 74 3.28 -5.79 6.89
CA ASP A 74 2.22 -4.89 7.34
C ASP A 74 1.64 -4.16 6.13
N HIS A 75 0.38 -4.47 5.79
CA HIS A 75 -0.30 -3.95 4.61
C HIS A 75 -1.53 -3.13 4.98
N CYS A 76 -1.61 -1.92 4.42
CA CYS A 76 -2.71 -1.02 4.68
C CYS A 76 -3.98 -1.48 3.94
N PRO A 77 -5.18 -1.07 4.41
CA PRO A 77 -6.43 -1.41 3.74
C PRO A 77 -6.59 -0.74 2.37
N GLN A 78 -5.80 0.30 2.04
CA GLN A 78 -5.85 0.96 0.73
C GLN A 78 -5.25 0.08 -0.37
N ASP A 79 -4.20 -0.70 -0.09
CA ASP A 79 -3.64 -1.64 -1.08
C ASP A 79 -4.56 -2.85 -1.31
N LYS A 80 -5.49 -3.10 -0.39
CA LYS A 80 -6.61 -4.04 -0.62
C LYS A 80 -7.71 -3.43 -1.49
N ALA A 81 -7.80 -2.11 -1.56
CA ALA A 81 -8.84 -1.39 -2.30
C ALA A 81 -8.41 -1.19 -3.76
N ALA A 82 -8.65 -2.25 -4.53
CA ALA A 82 -8.65 -2.35 -5.98
C ALA A 82 -7.30 -2.66 -6.67
N PRO A 83 -7.29 -3.61 -7.62
CA PRO A 83 -6.22 -3.67 -8.61
C PRO A 83 -6.20 -2.34 -9.33
N ASN A 84 -5.01 -1.77 -9.54
CA ASN A 84 -4.81 -0.63 -10.42
C ASN A 84 -5.63 -0.89 -11.70
N PRO A 85 -6.70 -0.12 -12.00
CA PRO A 85 -7.58 -0.43 -13.10
C PRO A 85 -6.72 -0.37 -14.35
N GLN A 86 -6.44 -1.55 -14.92
CA GLN A 86 -5.76 -1.61 -16.20
C GLN A 86 -6.53 -0.71 -17.16
N PRO A 87 -5.86 0.22 -17.85
CA PRO A 87 -6.56 1.13 -18.73
C PRO A 87 -7.38 0.30 -19.70
N ALA A 88 -8.67 0.62 -19.85
CA ALA A 88 -9.52 -0.06 -20.83
C ALA A 88 -9.17 0.36 -22.27
N ASP A 89 -8.54 1.54 -22.40
CA ASP A 89 -8.25 2.21 -23.67
C ASP A 89 -6.76 2.54 -23.80
N CYS A 90 -6.27 2.52 -25.04
CA CYS A 90 -4.93 2.99 -25.35
C CYS A 90 -4.82 4.51 -25.14
N ALA A 91 -3.87 4.94 -24.30
CA ALA A 91 -3.70 6.37 -24.00
C ALA A 91 -3.29 7.23 -25.22
N ARG A 92 -2.78 6.62 -26.30
CA ARG A 92 -2.35 7.34 -27.52
C ARG A 92 -3.49 7.54 -28.52
N CYS A 93 -4.23 6.47 -28.82
CA CYS A 93 -5.28 6.50 -29.85
C CYS A 93 -6.71 6.53 -29.27
N GLN A 94 -6.85 6.42 -27.94
CA GLN A 94 -8.12 6.45 -27.22
C GLN A 94 -9.11 5.39 -27.72
N GLN A 95 -8.58 4.25 -28.19
CA GLN A 95 -9.37 3.10 -28.62
C GLN A 95 -9.32 2.02 -27.54
N PRO A 96 -10.43 1.29 -27.33
CA PRO A 96 -10.47 0.18 -26.38
C PRO A 96 -9.50 -0.92 -26.78
N PHE A 97 -8.91 -1.56 -25.79
CA PHE A 97 -8.10 -2.75 -26.01
C PHE A 97 -8.99 -3.89 -26.49
N ASP A 98 -8.56 -4.54 -27.56
CA ASP A 98 -9.18 -5.76 -28.07
C ASP A 98 -8.24 -6.93 -27.82
N SER A 99 -8.47 -7.67 -26.74
CA SER A 99 -7.67 -8.85 -26.38
C SER A 99 -7.81 -10.01 -27.37
N THR A 100 -8.84 -9.98 -28.22
CA THR A 100 -9.07 -10.98 -29.27
C THR A 100 -8.35 -10.64 -30.57
N ASP A 101 -7.84 -9.39 -30.71
CA ASP A 101 -7.06 -8.97 -31.87
C ASP A 101 -5.63 -9.51 -31.79
N THR A 102 -5.42 -10.68 -32.40
CA THR A 102 -4.15 -11.41 -32.40
C THR A 102 -3.16 -10.92 -33.46
N ARG A 103 -3.53 -9.93 -34.28
CA ARG A 103 -2.62 -9.36 -35.28
C ARG A 103 -1.43 -8.70 -34.59
N PHE A 104 -0.30 -8.65 -35.30
CA PHE A 104 0.91 -7.99 -34.82
C PHE A 104 0.64 -6.51 -34.54
N ASP A 105 0.05 -5.80 -35.51
CA ASP A 105 -0.39 -4.39 -35.45
C ASP A 105 -1.83 -4.25 -34.88
N GLY A 106 -2.26 -5.21 -34.07
CA GLY A 106 -3.59 -5.27 -33.51
C GLY A 106 -3.87 -4.24 -32.41
N ARG A 107 -5.13 -4.19 -31.97
CA ARG A 107 -5.61 -3.34 -30.87
C ARG A 107 -5.43 -3.97 -29.47
N ALA A 108 -4.82 -5.14 -29.35
CA ALA A 108 -4.46 -5.70 -28.06
C ALA A 108 -3.47 -4.80 -27.30
N GLN A 109 -3.52 -4.85 -25.97
CA GLN A 109 -2.57 -4.15 -25.10
C GLN A 109 -1.14 -4.67 -25.34
N HIS A 110 -0.18 -3.75 -25.39
CA HIS A 110 1.24 -4.11 -25.51
C HIS A 110 1.81 -4.38 -24.11
N ARG A 111 1.86 -5.66 -23.70
CA ARG A 111 2.26 -6.07 -22.34
C ARG A 111 1.39 -5.36 -21.29
N ASP A 112 1.98 -4.95 -20.17
CA ASP A 112 1.28 -4.23 -19.09
C ASP A 112 1.36 -2.70 -19.26
N THR A 113 1.53 -2.22 -20.50
CA THR A 113 1.65 -0.77 -20.78
C THR A 113 0.29 -0.13 -21.08
N GLN A 114 0.22 1.20 -21.02
CA GLN A 114 -0.98 1.97 -21.39
C GLN A 114 -1.19 2.13 -22.91
N TRP A 115 -0.48 1.36 -23.74
CA TRP A 115 -0.44 1.49 -25.20
C TRP A 115 -0.90 0.20 -25.91
N CYS A 116 -1.53 0.33 -27.08
CA CYS A 116 -1.85 -0.84 -27.92
C CYS A 116 -0.65 -1.21 -28.81
N ARG A 117 -0.57 -2.47 -29.25
CA ARG A 117 0.53 -2.98 -30.10
C ARG A 117 0.77 -2.10 -31.32
N ARG A 118 -0.29 -1.76 -32.06
CA ARG A 118 -0.23 -0.83 -33.20
C ARG A 118 0.45 0.50 -32.89
N CYS A 119 0.16 1.08 -31.73
CA CYS A 119 0.72 2.37 -31.36
C CYS A 119 2.20 2.26 -31.00
N THR A 120 2.60 1.16 -30.34
CA THR A 120 3.99 0.83 -30.03
C THR A 120 4.78 0.56 -31.30
N ASP A 121 4.27 -0.27 -32.20
CA ASP A 121 4.90 -0.57 -33.49
C ASP A 121 5.11 0.71 -34.31
N ASN A 122 4.11 1.60 -34.34
CA ASN A 122 4.25 2.91 -34.97
C ASN A 122 5.28 3.85 -34.27
N CYS A 123 5.60 3.69 -32.96
CA CYS A 123 6.76 4.39 -32.35
C CYS A 123 8.06 3.74 -32.82
N HIS A 124 8.13 2.42 -32.97
CA HIS A 124 9.36 1.74 -33.40
C HIS A 124 9.68 1.90 -34.89
N ASP A 125 8.67 2.03 -35.74
CA ASP A 125 8.83 2.21 -37.19
C ASP A 125 9.23 3.65 -37.59
N THR A 126 9.29 4.59 -36.64
CA THR A 126 9.79 5.94 -36.93
C THR A 126 11.27 5.89 -37.29
N THR A 127 11.64 6.43 -38.44
CA THR A 127 13.04 6.52 -38.89
C THR A 127 13.76 7.77 -38.40
N ASP A 128 13.04 8.63 -37.68
CA ASP A 128 13.59 9.85 -37.07
C ASP A 128 14.30 9.52 -35.75
N ALA A 129 15.62 9.73 -35.73
CA ALA A 129 16.48 9.53 -34.56
C ALA A 129 16.14 10.45 -33.39
N PHE A 130 15.38 11.53 -33.62
CA PHE A 130 14.93 12.47 -32.59
C PHE A 130 13.42 12.42 -32.37
N HIS A 131 12.77 11.31 -32.73
CA HIS A 131 11.33 11.18 -32.54
C HIS A 131 10.95 11.26 -31.06
N ILE A 132 10.08 12.21 -30.73
CA ILE A 132 9.53 12.39 -29.38
C ILE A 132 8.04 12.07 -29.44
N CYS A 133 7.60 11.00 -28.78
CA CYS A 133 6.18 10.76 -28.52
C CYS A 133 5.94 10.22 -27.12
N ALA A 134 4.65 10.13 -26.75
CA ALA A 134 4.25 9.68 -25.42
C ALA A 134 4.72 8.26 -25.07
N ILE A 135 5.05 7.42 -26.06
CA ILE A 135 5.54 6.04 -25.85
C ILE A 135 7.04 6.02 -25.57
N CYS A 136 7.81 6.85 -26.27
CA CYS A 136 9.27 6.84 -26.21
C CYS A 136 9.81 7.85 -25.15
N ARG A 137 8.93 8.37 -24.26
CA ARG A 137 9.22 9.31 -23.16
C ARG A 137 9.36 8.62 -21.82
#